data_AF-A0A7C2X0Q5-F1
#
_entry.id   AF-A0A7C2X0Q5-F1
#
_cell.length_a   1.000
_cell.length_b   1.000
_cell.length_c   1.000
_cell.angle_alpha   90.00
_cell.angle_beta   90.00
_cell.angle_gamma   90.00
#
_symmetry.space_group_name_H-M   'P 1'
#
loop_
_entity.id
_entity.type
_entity.pdbx_description
1 polymer ?
#
loop_
_entity_poly.entity_id
_entity_poly.type
_entity_poly.pdbx_seq_one_letter_code
_entity_poly.pdbx_strand_id
1 'polypeptide(L)'
;MPRMMMFATAFGALCACAKHEEAATAPVEPAARETAPSGGAASAPLDAAAQPIDGDPASAWIEMTGVWAPAGACGDYAQEWRIEAGAFHLHEMHCEIERLELLRNGVRAIAHCSVEGDDDRVEDAFKFVRRPDYTLSIVNEANDSVTDGLTACGDDAAP
;
A
#
# COMPACT_ATOMS: atom_id res chain seq x y z
N MET A 1 15.25 -68.34 -22.85
CA MET A 1 15.34 -69.37 -21.80
C MET A 1 14.66 -68.83 -20.55
N PRO A 2 13.78 -69.59 -19.87
CA PRO A 2 12.98 -69.08 -18.75
C PRO A 2 13.57 -69.43 -17.37
N ARG A 3 13.37 -68.53 -16.39
CA ARG A 3 13.39 -68.68 -14.91
C ARG A 3 13.42 -67.25 -14.31
N MET A 4 12.81 -66.92 -13.18
CA MET A 4 11.96 -67.68 -12.24
C MET A 4 11.06 -66.66 -11.48
N MET A 5 9.86 -67.05 -11.07
CA MET A 5 9.02 -66.21 -10.19
C MET A 5 9.59 -66.16 -8.77
N MET A 6 9.37 -65.05 -8.05
CA MET A 6 9.06 -65.10 -6.61
C MET A 6 8.20 -63.89 -6.21
N PHE A 7 6.99 -64.17 -5.74
CA PHE A 7 6.13 -63.24 -5.00
C PHE A 7 6.49 -63.31 -3.51
N ALA A 8 6.40 -62.19 -2.81
CA ALA A 8 6.26 -62.17 -1.35
C ALA A 8 5.38 -60.98 -0.94
N THR A 9 4.34 -61.25 -0.16
CA THR A 9 3.33 -60.27 0.27
C THR A 9 3.15 -60.37 1.79
N ALA A 10 3.27 -59.25 2.51
CA ALA A 10 2.74 -59.05 3.86
C ALA A 10 2.62 -57.53 4.11
N PHE A 11 1.43 -56.92 4.19
CA PHE A 11 0.49 -56.89 5.34
C PHE A 11 1.09 -56.31 6.63
N GLY A 12 0.54 -55.18 7.08
CA GLY A 12 0.93 -54.50 8.32
C GLY A 12 0.31 -53.11 8.45
N ALA A 13 -1.02 -53.02 8.66
CA ALA A 13 -1.67 -51.78 9.09
C ALA A 13 -1.81 -51.78 10.62
N LEU A 14 -1.79 -50.59 11.25
CA LEU A 14 -2.62 -50.18 12.41
C LEU A 14 -2.09 -48.88 13.06
N CYS A 15 -3.00 -47.92 13.31
CA CYS A 15 -3.04 -46.97 14.44
C CYS A 15 -1.85 -45.99 14.68
N ALA A 16 -1.99 -44.91 15.44
CA ALA A 16 -3.11 -44.01 15.77
C ALA A 16 -2.51 -42.75 16.43
N CYS A 17 -3.27 -41.66 16.53
CA CYS A 17 -2.78 -40.40 17.11
C CYS A 17 -2.60 -40.43 18.64
N ALA A 18 -1.90 -39.39 19.13
CA ALA A 18 -1.80 -38.88 20.52
C ALA A 18 -0.70 -39.44 21.45
N LYS A 19 0.23 -38.55 21.84
CA LYS A 19 0.27 -38.00 23.22
C LYS A 19 1.12 -36.71 23.34
N HIS A 20 0.85 -35.95 24.40
CA HIS A 20 1.47 -34.66 24.78
C HIS A 20 2.13 -34.79 26.19
N GLU A 21 2.82 -33.73 26.66
CA GLU A 21 3.45 -33.56 28.01
C GLU A 21 4.62 -34.53 28.36
N GLU A 22 5.62 -34.23 29.21
CA GLU A 22 6.28 -33.04 29.83
C GLU A 22 7.52 -33.58 30.64
N ALA A 23 8.47 -32.87 31.26
CA ALA A 23 9.04 -31.50 31.23
C ALA A 23 10.29 -31.45 32.15
N ALA A 24 11.24 -30.50 31.97
CA ALA A 24 12.17 -30.00 33.02
C ALA A 24 13.20 -28.94 32.56
N THR A 25 13.02 -27.69 33.01
CA THR A 25 14.03 -26.69 33.50
C THR A 25 15.51 -26.79 33.06
N ALA A 26 16.10 -25.83 32.31
CA ALA A 26 16.52 -24.42 32.65
C ALA A 26 18.00 -24.30 33.13
N PRO A 27 18.66 -23.11 33.22
CA PRO A 27 18.52 -21.80 32.52
C PRO A 27 19.87 -21.17 32.03
N VAL A 28 19.86 -20.28 31.02
CA VAL A 28 20.85 -19.18 30.87
C VAL A 28 20.25 -17.96 30.14
N GLU A 29 20.15 -16.82 30.81
CA GLU A 29 20.13 -15.45 30.24
C GLU A 29 21.56 -14.86 30.37
N PRO A 30 21.97 -13.74 29.70
CA PRO A 30 21.18 -12.63 29.16
C PRO A 30 21.50 -12.37 27.65
N ALA A 31 21.08 -11.31 26.94
CA ALA A 31 20.50 -10.03 27.35
C ALA A 31 19.55 -9.45 26.28
N ALA A 32 18.75 -8.48 26.72
CA ALA A 32 17.84 -7.63 25.96
C ALA A 32 18.23 -7.32 24.50
N ARG A 33 17.27 -7.52 23.60
CA ARG A 33 16.89 -6.46 22.66
C ARG A 33 15.43 -6.10 22.91
N GLU A 34 15.21 -4.79 23.02
CA GLU A 34 13.91 -4.21 23.35
C GLU A 34 12.79 -4.69 22.43
N THR A 35 11.66 -4.99 23.07
CA THR A 35 10.35 -5.00 22.44
C THR A 35 10.06 -3.59 21.92
N ALA A 36 10.45 -3.30 20.68
CA ALA A 36 9.93 -2.13 19.99
C ALA A 36 8.41 -2.36 19.79
N PRO A 37 7.54 -1.49 20.33
CA PRO A 37 6.18 -1.45 19.84
C PRO A 37 6.26 -0.88 18.42
N SER A 38 6.26 -1.74 17.41
CA SER A 38 5.91 -1.30 16.06
C SER A 38 4.51 -0.75 16.15
N GLY A 39 4.44 0.57 16.23
CA GLY A 39 3.20 1.31 16.39
C GLY A 39 2.31 1.04 15.20
N GLY A 40 1.40 0.09 15.37
CA GLY A 40 0.10 0.15 14.72
C GLY A 40 -0.61 1.40 15.22
N ALA A 41 -0.17 2.56 14.73
CA ALA A 41 -1.05 3.69 14.55
C ALA A 41 -2.15 3.15 13.63
N ALA A 42 -3.23 2.65 14.25
CA ALA A 42 -4.44 2.33 13.54
C ALA A 42 -4.78 3.58 12.73
N SER A 43 -4.70 3.48 11.40
CA SER A 43 -4.90 4.60 10.50
C SER A 43 -6.18 5.30 10.94
N ALA A 44 -6.05 6.50 11.51
CA ALA A 44 -7.20 7.29 11.89
C ALA A 44 -8.04 7.39 10.62
N PRO A 45 -9.32 6.98 10.63
CA PRO A 45 -10.07 6.74 9.40
C PRO A 45 -9.93 7.97 8.51
N LEU A 46 -9.45 7.79 7.27
CA LEU A 46 -9.08 8.88 6.38
C LEU A 46 -10.25 9.86 6.12
N ASP A 47 -11.47 9.43 6.42
CA ASP A 47 -12.71 10.20 6.40
C ASP A 47 -12.93 11.16 7.58
N ALA A 48 -12.21 11.01 8.69
CA ALA A 48 -12.43 11.78 9.93
C ALA A 48 -11.59 13.07 10.03
N ALA A 49 -10.58 13.24 9.17
CA ALA A 49 -9.59 14.32 9.25
C ALA A 49 -9.28 14.90 7.86
N ALA A 50 -10.32 15.29 7.13
CA ALA A 50 -10.21 15.86 5.80
C ALA A 50 -11.21 17.01 5.62
N GLN A 51 -10.84 18.00 4.82
CA GLN A 51 -11.68 19.17 4.56
C GLN A 51 -12.85 18.77 3.63
N PRO A 52 -14.08 19.23 3.89
CA PRO A 52 -15.16 19.08 2.92
C PRO A 52 -14.83 19.88 1.66
N ILE A 53 -14.86 19.24 0.50
CA ILE A 53 -14.69 19.91 -0.79
C ILE A 53 -16.08 20.13 -1.41
N ASP A 54 -16.51 21.39 -1.46
CA ASP A 54 -17.70 21.82 -2.19
C ASP A 54 -17.33 22.14 -3.64
N GLY A 55 -18.08 21.61 -4.61
CA GLY A 55 -17.88 21.90 -6.03
C GLY A 55 -18.14 20.70 -6.94
N ASP A 56 -17.51 20.71 -8.12
CA ASP A 56 -17.42 19.57 -9.03
C ASP A 56 -16.05 18.88 -8.89
N PRO A 57 -15.91 17.59 -9.27
CA PRO A 57 -14.67 16.85 -9.08
C PRO A 57 -13.47 17.38 -9.89
N ALA A 58 -13.69 18.08 -11.01
CA ALA A 58 -12.58 18.67 -11.78
C ALA A 58 -12.04 19.94 -11.10
N SER A 59 -12.91 20.78 -10.55
CA SER A 59 -12.48 21.92 -9.72
C SER A 59 -11.69 21.45 -8.49
N ALA A 60 -12.18 20.43 -7.79
CA ALA A 60 -11.48 19.80 -6.66
C ALA A 60 -10.11 19.21 -7.05
N TRP A 61 -10.02 18.62 -8.25
CA TRP A 61 -8.77 18.07 -8.79
C TRP A 61 -7.74 19.15 -9.16
N ILE A 62 -8.18 20.28 -9.71
CA ILE A 62 -7.31 21.41 -10.06
C ILE A 62 -6.58 21.95 -8.82
N GLU A 63 -7.24 21.98 -7.64
CA GLU A 63 -6.60 22.41 -6.38
C GLU A 63 -5.50 21.45 -5.87
N MET A 64 -5.45 20.23 -6.38
CA MET A 64 -4.44 19.20 -6.05
C MET A 64 -3.37 19.04 -7.14
N THR A 65 -3.50 19.72 -8.28
CA THR A 65 -2.53 19.70 -9.37
C THR A 65 -1.19 20.30 -8.90
N GLY A 66 -0.08 19.61 -9.19
CA GLY A 66 1.26 19.99 -8.74
C GLY A 66 2.16 18.80 -8.43
N VAL A 67 3.32 19.07 -7.83
CA VAL A 67 4.25 18.07 -7.33
C VAL A 67 4.08 17.93 -5.82
N TRP A 68 4.07 16.70 -5.32
CA TRP A 68 3.81 16.36 -3.92
C TRP A 68 4.81 15.30 -3.46
N ALA A 69 5.52 15.53 -2.36
CA ALA A 69 6.47 14.57 -1.82
C ALA A 69 6.42 14.53 -0.29
N PRO A 70 6.92 13.46 0.36
CA PRO A 70 7.18 13.46 1.79
C PRO A 70 8.05 14.66 2.21
N ALA A 71 7.91 15.10 3.47
CA ALA A 71 8.67 16.24 3.98
C ALA A 71 10.20 16.03 3.81
N GLY A 72 10.84 16.92 3.06
CA GLY A 72 12.27 16.84 2.74
C GLY A 72 12.65 15.95 1.54
N ALA A 73 11.67 15.38 0.84
CA ALA A 73 11.85 14.56 -0.36
C ALA A 73 11.49 15.29 -1.68
N CYS A 74 11.16 16.58 -1.65
CA CYS A 74 11.04 17.38 -2.86
C CYS A 74 12.38 17.41 -3.62
N GLY A 75 12.37 17.10 -4.92
CA GLY A 75 13.56 16.87 -5.73
C GLY A 75 14.01 15.39 -5.80
N ASP A 76 13.41 14.49 -5.02
CA ASP A 76 13.58 13.04 -5.16
C ASP A 76 12.46 12.44 -6.02
N TYR A 77 12.73 12.27 -7.32
CA TYR A 77 11.77 11.76 -8.30
C TYR A 77 11.19 10.37 -7.95
N ALA A 78 11.86 9.57 -7.10
CA ALA A 78 11.34 8.28 -6.65
C ALA A 78 10.19 8.41 -5.62
N GLN A 79 10.06 9.60 -5.00
CA GLN A 79 9.06 9.90 -3.96
C GLN A 79 8.13 11.07 -4.34
N GLU A 80 8.37 11.73 -5.48
CA GLU A 80 7.49 12.76 -6.05
C GLU A 80 6.26 12.14 -6.73
N TRP A 81 5.10 12.38 -6.14
CA TRP A 81 3.84 12.31 -6.85
C TRP A 81 3.65 13.55 -7.72
N ARG A 82 3.36 13.35 -9.00
CA ARG A 82 3.00 14.43 -9.93
C ARG A 82 1.55 14.30 -10.30
N ILE A 83 0.77 15.36 -10.08
CA ILE A 83 -0.66 15.39 -10.31
C ILE A 83 -0.93 16.43 -11.39
N GLU A 84 -1.50 15.98 -12.51
CA GLU A 84 -1.77 16.78 -13.70
C GLU A 84 -3.26 16.73 -14.05
N ALA A 85 -3.74 17.61 -14.94
CA ALA A 85 -5.17 17.79 -15.21
C ALA A 85 -5.92 16.52 -15.69
N GLY A 86 -5.22 15.52 -16.23
CA GLY A 86 -5.78 14.25 -16.70
C GLY A 86 -4.91 13.03 -16.45
N ALA A 87 -3.88 13.16 -15.60
CA ALA A 87 -2.94 12.09 -15.30
C ALA A 87 -2.33 12.27 -13.91
N PHE A 88 -1.73 11.19 -13.37
CA PHE A 88 -0.80 11.30 -12.26
C PHE A 88 0.34 10.29 -12.40
N HIS A 89 1.43 10.55 -11.69
CA HIS A 89 2.67 9.79 -11.77
C HIS A 89 3.29 9.61 -10.39
N LEU A 90 3.96 8.49 -10.17
CA LEU A 90 4.94 8.29 -9.11
C LEU A 90 6.06 7.41 -9.68
N HIS A 91 7.27 7.97 -9.83
CA HIS A 91 8.42 7.22 -10.36
C HIS A 91 8.10 6.50 -11.69
N GLU A 92 8.34 5.18 -11.77
CA GLU A 92 8.03 4.29 -12.90
C GLU A 92 6.53 4.09 -13.17
N MET A 93 5.63 4.51 -12.26
CA MET A 93 4.19 4.41 -12.41
C MET A 93 3.61 5.64 -13.10
N HIS A 94 2.92 5.45 -14.23
CA HIS A 94 2.13 6.47 -14.91
C HIS A 94 0.68 6.02 -15.05
N CYS A 95 -0.25 6.88 -14.65
CA CYS A 95 -1.69 6.61 -14.68
C CYS A 95 -2.45 7.68 -15.46
N GLU A 96 -3.17 7.27 -16.51
CA GLU A 96 -4.08 8.10 -17.31
C GLU A 96 -5.48 8.09 -16.67
N ILE A 97 -6.06 9.26 -16.37
CA ILE A 97 -7.36 9.35 -15.68
C ILE A 97 -8.51 9.19 -16.69
N GLU A 98 -9.36 8.18 -16.48
CA GLU A 98 -10.60 7.99 -17.22
C GLU A 98 -11.75 8.81 -16.60
N ARG A 99 -11.88 8.79 -15.27
CA ARG A 99 -13.00 9.42 -14.54
C ARG A 99 -12.57 9.98 -13.20
N LEU A 100 -13.14 11.12 -12.82
CA LEU A 100 -13.05 11.69 -11.47
C LEU A 100 -14.41 11.59 -10.78
N GLU A 101 -14.40 11.18 -9.51
CA GLU A 101 -15.57 11.07 -8.64
C GLU A 101 -15.33 11.92 -7.39
N LEU A 102 -16.26 12.82 -7.05
CA LEU A 102 -16.13 13.66 -5.86
C LEU A 102 -16.41 12.83 -4.60
N LEU A 103 -15.47 12.85 -3.67
CA LEU A 103 -15.66 12.31 -2.32
C LEU A 103 -16.03 13.43 -1.36
N ARG A 104 -16.57 13.08 -0.18
CA ARG A 104 -16.80 14.03 0.92
C ARG A 104 -15.52 14.79 1.32
N ASN A 105 -14.37 14.16 1.12
CA ASN A 105 -13.06 14.48 1.69
C ASN A 105 -11.95 14.65 0.63
N GLY A 106 -12.29 14.66 -0.66
CA GLY A 106 -11.28 14.55 -1.70
C GLY A 106 -11.85 14.22 -3.08
N VAL A 107 -11.00 13.71 -3.96
CA VAL A 107 -11.39 13.18 -5.27
C VAL A 107 -10.90 11.75 -5.40
N ARG A 108 -11.73 10.89 -5.99
CA ARG A 108 -11.37 9.55 -6.41
C ARG A 108 -11.13 9.56 -7.92
N ALA A 109 -9.92 9.23 -8.33
CA ALA A 109 -9.58 9.04 -9.73
C ALA A 109 -9.68 7.56 -10.10
N ILE A 110 -10.41 7.27 -11.17
CA ILE A 110 -10.37 6.01 -11.90
C ILE A 110 -9.38 6.19 -13.05
N ALA A 111 -8.37 5.34 -13.12
CA ALA A 111 -7.26 5.51 -14.04
C ALA A 111 -6.73 4.17 -14.56
N HIS A 112 -6.14 4.20 -15.76
CA HIS A 112 -5.34 3.10 -16.26
C HIS A 112 -3.88 3.36 -15.91
N CYS A 113 -3.32 2.52 -15.05
CA CYS A 113 -1.92 2.60 -14.67
C CYS A 113 -1.04 1.70 -15.55
N SER A 114 0.23 2.08 -15.67
CA SER A 114 1.30 1.36 -16.33
C SER A 114 2.56 1.52 -15.47
N VAL A 115 3.39 0.48 -15.41
CA VAL A 115 4.65 0.48 -14.66
C VAL A 115 5.75 -0.01 -15.60
N GLU A 116 6.99 0.45 -15.46
CA GLU A 116 8.07 0.00 -16.36
C GLU A 116 8.25 -1.54 -16.31
N GLY A 117 7.85 -2.21 -17.39
CA GLY A 117 7.87 -3.68 -17.50
C GLY A 117 6.50 -4.36 -17.36
N ASP A 118 5.42 -3.64 -17.05
CA ASP A 118 4.04 -4.16 -17.00
C ASP A 118 3.04 -3.18 -17.65
N ASP A 119 2.25 -3.69 -18.61
CA ASP A 119 1.30 -2.93 -19.44
C ASP A 119 0.00 -3.73 -19.58
N ASP A 120 -0.52 -4.23 -18.44
CA ASP A 120 -1.81 -4.90 -18.35
C ASP A 120 -3.00 -3.93 -18.46
N ARG A 121 -2.74 -2.62 -18.29
CA ARG A 121 -3.68 -1.48 -18.40
C ARG A 121 -4.94 -1.66 -17.56
N VAL A 122 -4.83 -2.30 -16.41
CA VAL A 122 -5.96 -2.52 -15.50
C VAL A 122 -6.52 -1.18 -15.01
N GLU A 123 -7.84 -1.13 -14.84
CA GLU A 123 -8.54 -0.01 -14.21
C GLU A 123 -8.28 -0.05 -12.71
N ASP A 124 -7.49 0.90 -12.22
CA ASP A 124 -7.23 1.12 -10.80
C ASP A 124 -7.97 2.36 -10.29
N ALA A 125 -8.21 2.39 -8.97
CA ALA A 125 -8.86 3.50 -8.30
C ALA A 125 -7.98 4.08 -7.19
N PHE A 126 -7.81 5.40 -7.23
CA PHE A 126 -6.96 6.14 -6.29
C PHE A 126 -7.76 7.25 -5.60
N LYS A 127 -7.68 7.34 -4.28
CA LYS A 127 -8.29 8.43 -3.49
C LYS A 127 -7.23 9.47 -3.15
N PHE A 128 -7.50 10.72 -3.50
CA PHE A 128 -6.68 11.90 -3.20
C PHE A 128 -7.42 12.74 -2.16
N VAL A 129 -6.89 12.78 -0.94
CA VAL A 129 -7.56 13.33 0.25
C VAL A 129 -6.76 14.50 0.81
N ARG A 130 -7.33 15.71 0.77
CA ARG A 130 -6.69 16.93 1.30
C ARG A 130 -6.92 17.03 2.81
N ARG A 131 -5.83 17.09 3.59
CA ARG A 131 -5.90 17.16 5.05
C ARG A 131 -5.96 18.62 5.55
N PRO A 132 -6.47 18.86 6.78
CA PRO A 132 -6.54 20.20 7.37
C PRO A 132 -5.19 20.91 7.58
N ASP A 133 -4.09 20.17 7.62
CA ASP A 133 -2.71 20.70 7.68
C ASP A 133 -2.12 21.01 6.28
N TYR A 134 -2.98 21.02 5.26
CA TYR A 134 -2.66 21.20 3.84
C TYR A 134 -1.85 20.08 3.18
N THR A 135 -1.53 19.00 3.91
CA THR A 135 -0.94 17.79 3.32
C THR A 135 -1.95 17.04 2.44
N LEU A 136 -1.43 16.17 1.59
CA LEU A 136 -2.18 15.25 0.75
C LEU A 136 -1.94 13.81 1.21
N SER A 137 -3.01 13.03 1.31
CA SER A 137 -2.94 11.57 1.42
C SER A 137 -3.42 10.96 0.09
N ILE A 138 -2.71 9.97 -0.42
CA ILE A 138 -3.04 9.20 -1.63
C ILE A 138 -3.22 7.74 -1.24
N VAL A 139 -4.36 7.14 -1.59
CA VAL A 139 -4.69 5.73 -1.31
C VAL A 139 -4.93 5.00 -2.62
N ASN A 140 -4.19 3.91 -2.87
CA ASN A 140 -4.51 2.98 -3.95
C ASN A 140 -5.51 1.93 -3.41
N GLU A 141 -6.71 1.87 -3.98
CA GLU A 141 -7.78 0.97 -3.53
C GLU A 141 -7.61 -0.49 -3.96
N ALA A 142 -6.77 -0.79 -4.95
CA ALA A 142 -6.55 -2.15 -5.42
C ALA A 142 -5.70 -2.98 -4.44
N ASN A 143 -4.90 -2.32 -3.60
CA ASN A 143 -3.99 -2.97 -2.64
C ASN A 143 -4.02 -2.33 -1.23
N ASP A 144 -4.96 -1.43 -0.96
CA ASP A 144 -5.10 -0.65 0.28
C ASP A 144 -3.82 0.09 0.73
N SER A 145 -2.88 0.37 -0.18
CA SER A 145 -1.66 1.11 0.15
C SER A 145 -1.95 2.60 0.32
N VAL A 146 -1.35 3.20 1.35
CA VAL A 146 -1.54 4.60 1.73
C VAL A 146 -0.20 5.32 1.71
N THR A 147 -0.10 6.37 0.90
CA THR A 147 0.95 7.38 1.01
C THR A 147 0.36 8.59 1.73
N ASP A 148 0.94 9.00 2.86
CA ASP A 148 0.38 10.04 3.72
C ASP A 148 1.40 11.13 4.04
N GLY A 149 0.94 12.31 4.45
CA GLY A 149 1.79 13.43 4.83
C GLY A 149 2.57 14.05 3.66
N LEU A 150 2.05 13.96 2.43
CA LEU A 150 2.69 14.59 1.26
C LEU A 150 2.52 16.10 1.34
N THR A 151 3.64 16.82 1.22
CA THR A 151 3.69 18.28 1.13
C THR A 151 3.85 18.72 -0.32
N ALA A 152 3.19 19.82 -0.70
CA ALA A 152 3.36 20.39 -2.03
C ALA A 152 4.80 20.90 -2.23
N CYS A 153 5.45 20.47 -3.30
CA CYS A 153 6.76 20.94 -3.71
C CYS A 153 6.60 22.15 -4.63
N GLY A 154 7.16 23.29 -4.22
CA GLY A 154 7.22 24.52 -5.00
C GLY A 154 8.49 25.31 -4.66
N ASP A 155 8.73 26.42 -5.35
CA ASP A 155 9.96 27.22 -5.19
C ASP A 155 10.12 27.83 -3.78
N ASP A 156 9.02 27.93 -3.00
CA ASP A 156 8.98 28.36 -1.60
C ASP A 156 9.11 27.18 -0.59
N ALA A 157 9.45 25.96 -1.03
CA ALA A 157 9.71 24.82 -0.16
C ALA A 157 11.13 24.84 0.47
N ALA A 158 11.60 26.04 0.85
CA ALA A 158 12.84 26.27 1.58
C ALA A 158 12.54 27.05 2.89
N PRO A 159 13.20 26.72 4.02
CA PRO A 159 12.96 27.38 5.31
C PRO A 159 13.54 28.80 5.42
#